data_AF-A0A8B9NY93-F1
#
_entry.id   AF-A0A8B9NY93-F1
#
_cell.length_a   1.000
_cell.length_b   1.000
_cell.length_c   1.000
_cell.angle_alpha   90.00
_cell.angle_beta   90.00
_cell.angle_gamma   90.00
#
_symmetry.space_group_name_H-M   'P 1'
#
loop_
_entity.id
_entity.type
_entity.pdbx_description
1 polymer ?
#
loop_
_entity_poly.entity_id
_entity_poly.type
_entity_poly.pdbx_seq_one_letter_code
_entity_poly.pdbx_strand_id
1 'polypeptide(L)'
;MTEPISISAGADEMQRKDTMSIQLTKHAKEVDVPCNELCSASMHTDRKEQSTSEITKEHVHGSTRKLEKTDMIKSLMADQDAYRNCELNLPVSSNPSAMESSMDSEEDMYRDAEEIEREKTLLVCETGSSEFKLSVAPEMDIMEYCIKEWRGNTPVAKRMKKGYEAVSQKFASIRRVRGDNYCALRATLFQALSQATQLPSWLQSEDFTMLPEKLLSKYDWIKQWQLKQKLGRKIGEIDDEIKEYLMLLRKKWKNISEIKTPNEKQEACDELFKNEEEEYSLYEALKFLMLNTAIELYNDDKNGRRVPVFSWLLFARDTSSNPCQLMHNHLNQIGHSGGLEQVEMFLLAYALQYTIQVYRLYKYSTDEFITLYPNDPKEDWPVVTLITEDDRHYNIPVGMCQETVL
;
A
#
# COMPACT_ATOMS: atom_id res chain seq x y z
N MET A 1 9.22 -67.64 30.69
CA MET A 1 8.87 -69.04 30.38
C MET A 1 8.40 -69.10 28.94
N THR A 2 8.76 -70.17 28.20
CA THR A 2 8.16 -70.65 26.94
C THR A 2 7.94 -69.67 25.76
N GLU A 3 8.85 -69.79 24.78
CA GLU A 3 8.66 -69.69 23.31
C GLU A 3 7.57 -70.67 22.77
N PRO A 4 7.08 -70.62 21.49
CA PRO A 4 7.80 -70.74 20.18
C PRO A 4 7.69 -69.49 19.27
N ILE A 5 8.53 -69.16 18.27
CA ILE A 5 9.40 -69.86 17.26
C ILE A 5 8.73 -70.17 15.90
N SER A 6 9.13 -69.42 14.85
CA SER A 6 9.45 -69.80 13.43
C SER A 6 9.56 -68.49 12.59
N ILE A 7 10.60 -68.13 11.80
CA ILE A 7 11.56 -68.83 10.90
C ILE A 7 10.83 -69.31 9.62
N SER A 8 11.12 -68.92 8.36
CA SER A 8 12.35 -68.58 7.57
C SER A 8 12.01 -67.47 6.54
N ALA A 9 12.83 -66.52 6.07
CA ALA A 9 14.26 -66.40 5.70
C ALA A 9 14.59 -66.79 4.22
N GLY A 10 15.43 -65.96 3.58
CA GLY A 10 15.87 -66.01 2.17
C GLY A 10 15.53 -64.71 1.38
N ALA A 11 16.36 -64.09 0.53
CA ALA A 11 17.81 -63.84 0.41
C ALA A 11 18.11 -63.49 -1.06
N ASP A 12 19.16 -62.69 -1.33
CA ASP A 12 19.83 -62.47 -2.63
C ASP A 12 19.00 -61.81 -3.78
N GLU A 13 19.56 -61.07 -4.75
CA GLU A 13 20.92 -60.51 -4.87
C GLU A 13 20.96 -59.19 -5.70
N MET A 14 22.00 -58.40 -5.46
CA MET A 14 22.79 -57.60 -6.41
C MET A 14 22.18 -57.08 -7.73
N GLN A 15 22.15 -55.75 -7.88
CA GLN A 15 22.75 -55.11 -9.07
C GLN A 15 23.24 -53.67 -8.83
N ARG A 16 24.48 -53.39 -9.24
CA ARG A 16 25.05 -52.03 -9.35
C ARG A 16 24.80 -51.46 -10.75
N LYS A 17 24.73 -50.13 -10.86
CA LYS A 17 25.36 -49.40 -11.97
C LYS A 17 25.56 -47.91 -11.65
N ASP A 18 26.81 -47.47 -11.76
CA ASP A 18 27.21 -46.08 -12.02
C ASP A 18 26.75 -45.68 -13.45
N THR A 19 26.84 -44.45 -13.97
CA THR A 19 27.60 -43.22 -13.65
C THR A 19 26.73 -42.01 -14.14
N MET A 20 27.09 -40.71 -14.11
CA MET A 20 28.35 -39.97 -13.94
C MET A 20 28.08 -38.56 -13.37
N SER A 21 29.07 -37.97 -12.68
CA SER A 21 29.06 -36.55 -12.29
C SER A 21 29.44 -35.62 -13.46
N ILE A 22 28.86 -34.42 -13.51
CA ILE A 22 29.42 -33.29 -14.27
C ILE A 22 29.61 -32.11 -13.31
N GLN A 23 30.86 -31.79 -13.00
CA GLN A 23 31.25 -30.46 -12.50
C GLN A 23 31.51 -29.56 -13.71
N LEU A 24 31.17 -28.27 -13.61
CA LEU A 24 31.67 -27.26 -14.55
C LEU A 24 32.17 -26.03 -13.78
N THR A 25 33.46 -26.01 -13.48
CA THR A 25 34.17 -24.83 -12.98
C THR A 25 35.13 -24.32 -14.05
N LYS A 26 35.16 -22.99 -14.26
CA LYS A 26 36.25 -22.32 -14.99
C LYS A 26 36.37 -20.87 -14.53
N HIS A 27 37.48 -20.57 -13.84
CA HIS A 27 37.90 -19.19 -13.55
C HIS A 27 38.66 -18.61 -14.74
N ALA A 28 38.36 -17.36 -15.08
CA ALA A 28 39.29 -16.35 -15.60
C ALA A 28 38.54 -15.00 -15.70
N LYS A 29 39.13 -13.83 -15.42
CA LYS A 29 40.27 -13.41 -14.57
C LYS A 29 40.18 -11.87 -14.52
N GLU A 30 40.57 -11.17 -13.45
CA GLU A 30 40.44 -9.70 -13.44
C GLU A 30 41.35 -9.01 -14.47
N VAL A 31 40.87 -7.90 -15.02
CA VAL A 31 41.66 -6.70 -15.31
C VAL A 31 40.84 -5.51 -14.83
N ASP A 32 41.43 -4.70 -13.95
CA ASP A 32 40.86 -3.48 -13.38
C ASP A 32 41.55 -2.23 -14.01
N VAL A 33 41.22 -1.03 -13.51
CA VAL A 33 41.81 0.32 -13.77
C VAL A 33 40.92 1.25 -14.63
N PRO A 34 40.73 2.55 -14.24
CA PRO A 34 39.57 3.35 -14.67
C PRO A 34 39.90 4.64 -15.45
N CYS A 35 38.88 5.41 -15.86
CA CYS A 35 38.72 6.85 -15.51
C CYS A 35 37.49 7.55 -16.13
N ASN A 36 36.84 8.39 -15.31
CA ASN A 36 36.28 9.74 -15.51
C ASN A 36 35.78 10.32 -16.87
N GLU A 37 34.87 11.30 -16.68
CA GLU A 37 34.66 12.55 -17.44
C GLU A 37 33.75 12.59 -18.70
N LEU A 38 32.51 13.02 -18.43
CA LEU A 38 31.86 14.27 -18.91
C LEU A 38 31.78 14.63 -20.41
N CYS A 39 30.58 15.13 -20.75
CA CYS A 39 30.27 16.21 -21.71
C CYS A 39 30.45 15.98 -23.22
N SER A 40 29.29 15.80 -23.88
CA SER A 40 28.80 16.61 -25.02
C SER A 40 29.77 17.13 -26.10
N ALA A 41 29.52 16.74 -27.35
CA ALA A 41 29.09 17.69 -28.40
C ALA A 41 28.54 16.96 -29.63
N SER A 42 27.68 17.64 -30.40
CA SER A 42 27.27 17.23 -31.75
C SER A 42 28.21 17.81 -32.81
N MET A 43 28.30 17.15 -33.98
CA MET A 43 28.43 17.85 -35.26
C MET A 43 28.03 16.95 -36.44
N HIS A 44 27.49 17.56 -37.50
CA HIS A 44 27.11 16.89 -38.75
C HIS A 44 28.33 16.55 -39.61
N THR A 45 28.17 15.59 -40.54
CA THR A 45 28.73 15.76 -41.89
C THR A 45 27.89 15.01 -42.92
N ASP A 46 27.22 15.75 -43.79
CA ASP A 46 26.44 15.21 -44.91
C ASP A 46 27.31 14.86 -46.12
N ARG A 47 26.98 13.75 -46.79
CA ARG A 47 26.85 13.61 -48.26
C ARG A 47 26.21 12.24 -48.59
N LYS A 48 25.08 12.20 -49.30
CA LYS A 48 24.94 12.23 -50.79
C LYS A 48 25.51 10.94 -51.46
N GLU A 49 24.84 10.32 -52.43
CA GLU A 49 23.65 10.74 -53.19
C GLU A 49 22.93 9.58 -53.90
N GLN A 50 21.72 9.87 -54.42
CA GLN A 50 21.08 9.25 -55.60
C GLN A 50 20.53 7.80 -55.48
N SER A 51 19.42 7.44 -56.15
CA SER A 51 18.47 8.25 -56.95
C SER A 51 17.12 7.57 -57.22
N THR A 52 16.10 8.38 -57.56
CA THR A 52 15.02 8.15 -58.57
C THR A 52 14.01 6.98 -58.36
N SER A 53 12.71 7.12 -58.66
CA SER A 53 11.92 8.29 -59.11
C SER A 53 10.41 7.98 -59.19
N GLU A 54 9.58 9.04 -59.11
CA GLU A 54 8.26 9.17 -59.77
C GLU A 54 7.09 8.27 -59.27
N ILE A 55 5.80 8.60 -59.46
CA ILE A 55 5.16 9.72 -60.20
C ILE A 55 3.91 10.28 -59.48
N THR A 56 3.59 11.52 -59.84
CA THR A 56 2.41 12.42 -59.63
C THR A 56 0.99 11.79 -59.49
N LYS A 57 -0.08 12.45 -58.99
CA LYS A 57 -0.48 13.88 -59.03
C LYS A 57 -1.20 14.43 -57.78
N GLU A 58 -1.03 15.74 -57.60
CA GLU A 58 -1.83 16.65 -56.76
C GLU A 58 -3.23 16.93 -57.34
N HIS A 59 -4.12 17.51 -56.52
CA HIS A 59 -4.68 18.82 -56.90
C HIS A 59 -4.95 19.72 -55.69
N VAL A 60 -4.99 21.04 -55.91
CA VAL A 60 -4.90 22.09 -54.86
C VAL A 60 -5.89 23.21 -55.16
N HIS A 61 -6.55 23.77 -54.13
CA HIS A 61 -6.97 25.19 -54.01
C HIS A 61 -7.45 25.47 -52.56
N GLY A 62 -7.16 26.61 -51.91
CA GLY A 62 -6.12 27.62 -52.19
C GLY A 62 -6.49 29.10 -52.01
N SER A 63 -6.56 29.64 -50.78
CA SER A 63 -6.20 31.04 -50.42
C SER A 63 -6.19 31.24 -48.88
N THR A 64 -5.24 31.92 -48.21
CA THR A 64 -4.70 33.31 -48.36
C THR A 64 -5.72 34.36 -47.87
N ARG A 65 -5.47 35.36 -46.97
CA ARG A 65 -4.30 36.02 -46.30
C ARG A 65 -4.77 36.54 -44.90
N LYS A 66 -4.12 37.31 -44.01
CA LYS A 66 -2.87 38.14 -43.85
C LYS A 66 -2.56 38.22 -42.32
N LEU A 67 -1.33 38.19 -41.77
CA LEU A 67 -0.36 39.29 -41.48
C LEU A 67 -1.02 40.62 -40.96
N GLU A 68 -0.51 41.41 -39.99
CA GLU A 68 0.76 41.42 -39.21
C GLU A 68 0.74 42.55 -38.16
N LYS A 69 1.44 42.44 -37.00
CA LYS A 69 2.46 43.42 -36.50
C LYS A 69 2.89 43.29 -35.02
N THR A 70 4.13 43.70 -34.78
CA THR A 70 4.89 43.81 -33.51
C THR A 70 4.79 45.23 -32.91
N ASP A 71 5.16 45.42 -31.63
CA ASP A 71 6.31 46.29 -31.25
C ASP A 71 6.72 46.14 -29.76
N MET A 72 7.87 46.70 -29.37
CA MET A 72 8.55 46.56 -28.06
C MET A 72 8.59 47.87 -27.24
N ILE A 73 8.88 47.81 -25.92
CA ILE A 73 10.07 48.43 -25.24
C ILE A 73 9.92 48.59 -23.69
N LYS A 74 10.86 47.96 -22.96
CA LYS A 74 11.59 48.28 -21.68
C LYS A 74 11.03 49.18 -20.54
N SER A 75 11.60 48.90 -19.35
CA SER A 75 12.03 49.84 -18.27
C SER A 75 11.13 49.86 -17.01
N LEU A 76 11.57 49.86 -15.75
CA LEU A 76 12.77 49.47 -14.97
C LEU A 76 12.51 50.00 -13.53
N MET A 77 12.93 49.26 -12.51
CA MET A 77 13.27 49.72 -11.14
C MET A 77 12.17 50.15 -10.14
N ALA A 78 12.51 49.82 -8.89
CA ALA A 78 11.78 49.88 -7.63
C ALA A 78 11.68 51.28 -6.98
N ASP A 79 10.91 51.36 -5.89
CA ASP A 79 11.46 51.91 -4.63
C ASP A 79 10.77 51.32 -3.38
N GLN A 80 11.20 51.74 -2.18
CA GLN A 80 10.94 51.12 -0.87
C GLN A 80 10.03 51.95 0.08
N ASP A 81 9.59 51.30 1.18
CA ASP A 81 9.22 51.88 2.51
C ASP A 81 8.02 52.87 2.60
N ALA A 82 7.38 53.17 3.76
CA ALA A 82 7.13 52.46 5.04
C ALA A 82 6.13 53.30 5.90
N TYR A 83 5.83 52.87 7.16
CA TYR A 83 5.09 53.62 8.23
C TYR A 83 3.57 53.87 8.03
N ARG A 84 2.71 53.95 9.07
CA ARG A 84 2.70 53.38 10.46
C ARG A 84 1.29 53.48 11.09
N ASN A 85 1.05 52.65 12.12
CA ASN A 85 0.13 52.77 13.28
C ASN A 85 -1.14 53.65 13.24
N CYS A 86 -2.25 53.07 13.75
CA CYS A 86 -3.12 53.76 14.69
C CYS A 86 -3.75 52.77 15.69
N GLU A 87 -3.40 52.87 16.98
CA GLU A 87 -4.04 52.14 18.08
C GLU A 87 -5.00 53.04 18.84
N LEU A 88 -6.12 52.51 19.36
CA LEU A 88 -6.91 53.12 20.43
C LEU A 88 -7.66 52.03 21.23
N ASN A 89 -7.95 52.30 22.50
CA ASN A 89 -8.17 51.25 23.50
C ASN A 89 -9.65 50.91 23.82
N LEU A 90 -9.87 49.60 24.03
CA LEU A 90 -10.73 48.89 25.00
C LEU A 90 -11.61 49.71 25.98
N PRO A 91 -12.82 49.22 26.37
CA PRO A 91 -12.91 47.98 27.17
C PRO A 91 -14.10 46.99 26.98
N VAL A 92 -13.74 45.71 26.93
CA VAL A 92 -14.32 44.51 27.61
C VAL A 92 -15.83 44.46 27.95
N SER A 93 -16.53 43.44 27.41
CA SER A 93 -17.47 42.63 28.20
C SER A 93 -17.71 41.20 27.65
N SER A 94 -17.38 40.21 28.48
CA SER A 94 -18.05 38.91 28.70
C SER A 94 -18.34 37.89 27.56
N ASN A 95 -17.79 36.69 27.77
CA ASN A 95 -18.19 35.35 27.31
C ASN A 95 -17.80 34.86 25.89
N PRO A 96 -17.45 33.56 25.75
CA PRO A 96 -16.92 33.01 24.51
C PRO A 96 -18.02 32.51 23.56
N SER A 97 -17.94 32.94 22.29
CA SER A 97 -18.62 32.24 21.20
C SER A 97 -17.81 30.99 20.81
N ALA A 98 -18.48 29.99 20.24
CA ALA A 98 -17.79 28.88 19.59
C ALA A 98 -16.88 29.42 18.48
N MET A 99 -15.63 28.96 18.46
CA MET A 99 -14.66 29.28 17.42
C MET A 99 -14.79 28.20 16.35
N GLU A 100 -15.58 28.49 15.31
CA GLU A 100 -15.65 27.63 14.12
C GLU A 100 -14.25 27.59 13.49
N SER A 101 -13.59 26.43 13.62
CA SER A 101 -12.34 26.16 12.91
C SER A 101 -12.66 25.98 11.43
N SER A 102 -12.63 27.08 10.69
CA SER A 102 -12.61 27.10 9.22
C SER A 102 -11.31 26.48 8.73
N MET A 103 -11.26 25.14 8.77
CA MET A 103 -10.23 24.39 8.09
C MET A 103 -10.48 24.49 6.59
N ASP A 104 -9.49 25.01 5.88
CA ASP A 104 -9.49 25.19 4.43
C ASP A 104 -9.28 23.83 3.77
N SER A 105 -10.30 22.96 3.85
CA SER A 105 -10.33 21.69 3.12
C SER A 105 -10.68 21.99 1.66
N GLU A 106 -9.75 21.76 0.75
CA GLU A 106 -9.97 21.93 -0.69
C GLU A 106 -11.13 21.04 -1.14
N GLU A 107 -12.32 21.64 -1.29
CA GLU A 107 -13.59 20.92 -1.46
C GLU A 107 -13.68 20.37 -2.88
N ASP A 108 -13.55 19.05 -3.02
CA ASP A 108 -13.59 18.34 -4.29
C ASP A 108 -14.91 18.62 -5.02
N MET A 109 -14.84 19.47 -6.06
CA MET A 109 -15.99 19.93 -6.83
C MET A 109 -16.70 18.83 -7.65
N TYR A 110 -16.23 17.59 -7.58
CA TYR A 110 -16.89 16.41 -8.15
C TYR A 110 -17.58 15.50 -7.13
N ARG A 111 -17.56 15.83 -5.82
CA ARG A 111 -18.28 15.06 -4.79
C ARG A 111 -19.79 15.31 -4.81
N ASP A 112 -20.56 14.23 -4.76
CA ASP A 112 -22.01 14.28 -4.54
C ASP A 112 -22.32 14.69 -3.09
N ALA A 113 -23.33 15.54 -2.89
CA ALA A 113 -23.73 16.01 -1.55
C ALA A 113 -24.10 14.87 -0.58
N GLU A 114 -24.66 13.76 -1.08
CA GLU A 114 -24.94 12.57 -0.25
C GLU A 114 -23.66 11.89 0.27
N GLU A 115 -22.51 12.03 -0.39
CA GLU A 115 -21.22 11.49 0.09
C GLU A 115 -20.73 12.30 1.30
N ILE A 116 -20.79 13.63 1.18
CA ILE A 116 -20.41 14.58 2.23
C ILE A 116 -21.32 14.44 3.46
N GLU A 117 -22.62 14.22 3.28
CA GLU A 117 -23.55 13.91 4.39
C GLU A 117 -23.30 12.51 5.00
N ARG A 118 -22.88 11.52 4.21
CA ARG A 118 -22.51 10.19 4.72
C ARG A 118 -21.25 10.25 5.62
N GLU A 119 -20.19 10.95 5.20
CA GLU A 119 -18.99 11.14 6.03
C GLU A 119 -19.32 11.88 7.34
N LYS A 120 -20.11 12.96 7.27
CA LYS A 120 -20.58 13.70 8.46
C LYS A 120 -21.41 12.83 9.40
N THR A 121 -22.24 11.94 8.87
CA THR A 121 -23.05 10.99 9.67
C THR A 121 -22.19 9.93 10.34
N LEU A 122 -21.18 9.39 9.65
CA LEU A 122 -20.21 8.44 10.22
C LEU A 122 -19.45 9.06 11.40
N LEU A 123 -18.87 10.25 11.21
CA LEU A 123 -18.15 10.99 12.27
C LEU A 123 -19.01 11.24 13.53
N VAL A 124 -20.30 11.56 13.34
CA VAL A 124 -21.24 11.75 14.47
C VAL A 124 -21.53 10.42 15.18
N CYS A 125 -21.68 9.31 14.46
CA CYS A 125 -21.82 7.98 15.08
C CYS A 125 -20.54 7.49 15.78
N GLU A 126 -19.35 7.85 15.29
CA GLU A 126 -18.09 7.52 15.95
C GLU A 126 -17.90 8.29 17.26
N THR A 127 -18.34 9.54 17.33
CA THR A 127 -18.22 10.42 18.52
C THR A 127 -19.00 9.87 19.74
N GLY A 128 -20.03 9.04 19.53
CA GLY A 128 -20.95 8.57 20.57
C GLY A 128 -20.63 7.26 21.28
N SER A 129 -19.42 7.07 21.85
CA SER A 129 -19.20 6.21 23.06
C SER A 129 -17.74 6.27 23.52
N SER A 130 -17.51 6.37 24.84
CA SER A 130 -16.19 6.40 25.49
C SER A 130 -15.81 5.04 26.11
N GLU A 131 -16.06 3.96 25.38
CA GLU A 131 -15.41 2.66 25.62
C GLU A 131 -14.24 2.48 24.64
N PHE A 132 -13.28 1.60 24.96
CA PHE A 132 -12.19 1.26 24.04
C PHE A 132 -12.75 0.47 22.85
N LYS A 133 -13.20 1.19 21.81
CA LYS A 133 -13.78 0.61 20.59
C LYS A 133 -12.73 -0.23 19.85
N LEU A 134 -12.98 -1.53 19.74
CA LEU A 134 -12.28 -2.46 18.86
C LEU A 134 -12.05 -1.83 17.48
N SER A 135 -10.80 -1.77 17.02
CA SER A 135 -10.49 -1.21 15.71
C SER A 135 -10.91 -2.14 14.56
N VAL A 136 -11.11 -3.43 14.86
CA VAL A 136 -11.81 -4.42 14.04
C VAL A 136 -12.97 -5.00 14.86
N ALA A 137 -14.19 -4.53 14.58
CA ALA A 137 -15.40 -4.92 15.30
C ALA A 137 -15.66 -6.44 15.26
N PRO A 138 -16.45 -6.99 16.21
CA PRO A 138 -16.86 -8.40 16.17
C PRO A 138 -17.54 -8.79 14.87
N GLU A 139 -17.60 -10.09 14.58
CA GLU A 139 -18.31 -10.59 13.41
C GLU A 139 -19.83 -10.42 13.52
N MET A 140 -20.46 -10.19 12.37
CA MET A 140 -21.91 -10.17 12.19
C MET A 140 -22.27 -10.75 10.82
N ASP A 141 -23.51 -11.21 10.66
CA ASP A 141 -24.01 -11.72 9.37
C ASP A 141 -23.88 -10.65 8.27
N ILE A 142 -23.33 -11.05 7.12
CA ILE A 142 -23.00 -10.13 6.03
C ILE A 142 -24.24 -9.53 5.34
N MET A 143 -25.36 -10.27 5.32
CA MET A 143 -26.62 -9.80 4.76
C MET A 143 -27.37 -8.93 5.76
N GLU A 144 -27.29 -9.21 7.07
CA GLU A 144 -27.80 -8.34 8.12
C GLU A 144 -27.07 -6.99 8.12
N TYR A 145 -25.74 -7.00 7.95
CA TYR A 145 -24.94 -5.79 7.73
C TYR A 145 -25.41 -5.02 6.49
N CYS A 146 -25.51 -5.69 5.34
CA CYS A 146 -25.98 -5.08 4.09
C CYS A 146 -27.37 -4.44 4.23
N ILE A 147 -28.31 -5.10 4.91
CA ILE A 147 -29.66 -4.58 5.16
C ILE A 147 -29.65 -3.37 6.11
N LYS A 148 -28.74 -3.36 7.10
CA LYS A 148 -28.59 -2.27 8.08
C LYS A 148 -28.02 -1.01 7.46
N GLU A 149 -26.98 -1.09 6.63
CA GLU A 149 -26.36 0.10 6.02
C GLU A 149 -27.07 0.51 4.71
N TRP A 150 -27.19 -0.40 3.73
CA TRP A 150 -27.66 -0.09 2.37
C TRP A 150 -29.18 -0.05 2.25
N ARG A 151 -29.80 0.94 2.88
CA ARG A 151 -31.26 1.11 2.88
C ARG A 151 -31.79 1.66 1.54
N GLY A 152 -33.08 1.50 1.32
CA GLY A 152 -33.77 2.05 0.15
C GLY A 152 -33.47 1.34 -1.18
N ASN A 153 -33.74 2.06 -2.28
CA ASN A 153 -33.87 1.54 -3.65
C ASN A 153 -33.08 2.34 -4.71
N THR A 154 -32.10 3.15 -4.30
CA THR A 154 -31.24 3.92 -5.21
C THR A 154 -30.38 2.99 -6.08
N PRO A 155 -29.86 3.46 -7.23
CA PRO A 155 -28.97 2.65 -8.07
C PRO A 155 -27.71 2.16 -7.31
N VAL A 156 -27.15 3.00 -6.44
CA VAL A 156 -26.00 2.65 -5.59
C VAL A 156 -26.37 1.57 -4.58
N ALA A 157 -27.43 1.75 -3.78
CA ALA A 157 -27.86 0.76 -2.80
C ALA A 157 -28.24 -0.59 -3.44
N LYS A 158 -28.80 -0.58 -4.66
CA LYS A 158 -29.06 -1.80 -5.44
C LYS A 158 -27.77 -2.47 -5.95
N ARG A 159 -26.73 -1.71 -6.29
CA ARG A 159 -25.42 -2.27 -6.66
C ARG A 159 -24.73 -2.90 -5.45
N MET A 160 -24.70 -2.20 -4.32
CA MET A 160 -24.07 -2.69 -3.09
C MET A 160 -24.75 -3.95 -2.54
N LYS A 161 -26.09 -4.01 -2.56
CA LYS A 161 -26.85 -5.24 -2.25
C LYS A 161 -26.39 -6.42 -3.07
N LYS A 162 -26.34 -6.27 -4.40
CA LYS A 162 -25.84 -7.34 -5.28
C LYS A 162 -24.37 -7.69 -5.07
N GLY A 163 -23.54 -6.72 -4.67
CA GLY A 163 -22.18 -6.94 -4.23
C GLY A 163 -22.13 -7.86 -3.01
N TYR A 164 -22.87 -7.53 -1.95
CA TYR A 164 -22.96 -8.35 -0.74
C TYR A 164 -23.62 -9.72 -0.98
N GLU A 165 -24.66 -9.79 -1.83
CA GLU A 165 -25.29 -11.04 -2.29
C GLU A 165 -24.32 -11.97 -3.06
N ALA A 166 -23.25 -11.42 -3.65
CA ALA A 166 -22.20 -12.20 -4.32
C ALA A 166 -21.06 -12.59 -3.37
N VAL A 167 -20.75 -11.76 -2.36
CA VAL A 167 -19.77 -12.13 -1.30
C VAL A 167 -20.36 -13.18 -0.37
N SER A 168 -21.66 -13.11 -0.05
CA SER A 168 -22.34 -14.04 0.86
C SER A 168 -22.43 -15.48 0.37
N GLN A 169 -22.24 -15.71 -0.94
CA GLN A 169 -22.06 -17.04 -1.52
C GLN A 169 -20.79 -17.75 -1.01
N LYS A 170 -19.79 -17.00 -0.54
CA LYS A 170 -18.49 -17.53 -0.07
C LYS A 170 -18.19 -17.24 1.39
N PHE A 171 -18.82 -16.23 2.01
CA PHE A 171 -18.55 -15.81 3.39
C PHE A 171 -19.84 -15.45 4.11
N ALA A 172 -20.16 -16.14 5.20
CA ALA A 172 -21.39 -15.90 5.96
C ALA A 172 -21.37 -14.57 6.74
N SER A 173 -20.18 -14.11 7.14
CA SER A 173 -20.02 -13.03 8.12
C SER A 173 -19.06 -11.95 7.63
N ILE A 174 -19.14 -10.78 8.27
CA ILE A 174 -18.27 -9.63 8.05
C ILE A 174 -17.82 -9.04 9.39
N ARG A 175 -16.56 -8.61 9.46
CA ARG A 175 -16.02 -7.75 10.52
C ARG A 175 -15.82 -6.35 9.98
N ARG A 176 -16.41 -5.36 10.65
CA ARG A 176 -16.28 -3.95 10.28
C ARG A 176 -14.95 -3.39 10.79
N VAL A 177 -14.21 -2.70 9.94
CA VAL A 177 -12.91 -2.11 10.27
C VAL A 177 -13.07 -0.62 10.47
N ARG A 178 -12.36 -0.05 11.46
CA ARG A 178 -12.33 1.40 11.71
C ARG A 178 -11.92 2.17 10.45
N GLY A 179 -12.74 3.11 10.03
CA GLY A 179 -12.57 3.93 8.83
C GLY A 179 -11.60 5.10 9.00
N ASP A 180 -10.49 4.88 9.69
CA ASP A 180 -9.43 5.89 9.81
C ASP A 180 -8.38 5.74 8.68
N ASN A 181 -7.42 6.66 8.66
CA ASN A 181 -6.31 6.69 7.69
C ASN A 181 -5.33 5.49 7.77
N TYR A 182 -5.61 4.46 8.57
CA TYR A 182 -4.94 3.15 8.58
C TYR A 182 -5.84 2.00 8.07
N CYS A 183 -7.08 2.23 7.66
CA CYS A 183 -8.10 1.19 7.38
C CYS A 183 -7.59 0.02 6.52
N ALA A 184 -6.92 0.31 5.39
CA ALA A 184 -6.37 -0.70 4.49
C ALA A 184 -5.22 -1.53 5.11
N LEU A 185 -4.32 -0.89 5.87
CA LEU A 185 -3.24 -1.56 6.61
C LEU A 185 -3.81 -2.45 7.71
N ARG A 186 -4.79 -1.93 8.47
CA ARG A 186 -5.52 -2.64 9.52
C ARG A 186 -6.18 -3.90 8.99
N ALA A 187 -6.99 -3.77 7.94
CA ALA A 187 -7.76 -4.87 7.38
C ALA A 187 -6.84 -5.99 6.82
N THR A 188 -5.78 -5.59 6.11
CA THR A 188 -4.79 -6.51 5.55
C THR A 188 -4.01 -7.24 6.66
N LEU A 189 -3.49 -6.52 7.65
CA LEU A 189 -2.68 -7.10 8.73
C LEU A 189 -3.51 -8.01 9.65
N PHE A 190 -4.76 -7.65 9.93
CA PHE A 190 -5.67 -8.47 10.75
C PHE A 190 -5.95 -9.81 10.07
N GLN A 191 -6.24 -9.83 8.77
CA GLN A 191 -6.38 -11.09 8.01
C GLN A 191 -5.07 -11.88 7.98
N ALA A 192 -3.95 -11.23 7.67
CA ALA A 192 -2.65 -11.91 7.56
C ALA A 192 -2.22 -12.58 8.88
N LEU A 193 -2.49 -11.95 10.03
CA LEU A 193 -2.22 -12.48 11.36
C LEU A 193 -3.21 -13.56 11.78
N SER A 194 -4.53 -13.34 11.64
CA SER A 194 -5.54 -14.33 12.04
C SER A 194 -5.47 -15.63 11.22
N GLN A 195 -4.96 -15.57 9.99
CA GLN A 195 -4.69 -16.74 9.14
C GLN A 195 -3.26 -17.30 9.29
N ALA A 196 -2.35 -16.65 10.01
CA ALA A 196 -0.93 -17.04 10.06
C ALA A 196 -0.73 -18.45 10.64
N THR A 197 -0.25 -19.40 9.83
CA THR A 197 0.10 -20.77 10.28
C THR A 197 1.58 -20.94 10.63
N GLN A 198 2.42 -19.99 10.19
CA GLN A 198 3.87 -19.94 10.41
C GLN A 198 4.36 -18.49 10.33
N LEU A 199 5.58 -18.23 10.81
CA LEU A 199 6.27 -16.95 10.60
C LEU A 199 6.84 -16.90 9.16
N PRO A 200 6.48 -15.91 8.32
CA PRO A 200 7.05 -15.74 6.98
C PRO A 200 8.59 -15.72 6.96
N SER A 201 9.20 -16.26 5.90
CA SER A 201 10.66 -16.35 5.73
C SER A 201 11.36 -14.98 5.78
N TRP A 202 10.74 -13.94 5.21
CA TRP A 202 11.25 -12.57 5.28
C TRP A 202 11.24 -12.00 6.71
N LEU A 203 10.27 -12.38 7.56
CA LEU A 203 10.27 -12.06 8.99
C LEU A 203 11.29 -12.89 9.80
N GLN A 204 11.69 -14.08 9.32
CA GLN A 204 12.72 -14.90 9.97
C GLN A 204 14.14 -14.36 9.78
N SER A 205 14.42 -13.69 8.65
CA SER A 205 15.78 -13.25 8.27
C SER A 205 16.45 -12.34 9.30
N GLU A 206 17.68 -12.64 9.71
CA GLU A 206 18.44 -11.81 10.67
C GLU A 206 18.60 -10.36 10.16
N ASP A 207 18.74 -10.20 8.85
CA ASP A 207 18.88 -8.92 8.15
C ASP A 207 17.68 -7.97 8.32
N PHE A 208 16.48 -8.49 8.54
CA PHE A 208 15.27 -7.68 8.75
C PHE A 208 15.39 -6.79 10.00
N THR A 209 16.09 -7.25 11.04
CA THR A 209 16.38 -6.49 12.25
C THR A 209 17.55 -5.50 12.12
N MET A 210 18.25 -5.53 10.99
CA MET A 210 19.32 -4.59 10.61
C MET A 210 18.89 -3.67 9.46
N LEU A 211 17.62 -3.71 9.06
CA LEU A 211 17.08 -2.96 7.93
C LEU A 211 17.08 -1.44 8.17
N PRO A 212 16.76 -0.92 9.37
CA PRO A 212 16.84 0.52 9.64
C PRO A 212 18.25 1.07 9.45
N GLU A 213 19.26 0.45 10.06
CA GLU A 213 20.65 0.93 9.96
C GLU A 213 21.15 0.87 8.51
N LYS A 214 20.81 -0.20 7.76
CA LYS A 214 21.18 -0.34 6.34
C LYS A 214 20.55 0.72 5.43
N LEU A 215 19.32 1.14 5.72
CA LEU A 215 18.63 2.16 4.93
C LEU A 215 19.01 3.57 5.34
N LEU A 216 19.01 3.91 6.64
CA LEU A 216 19.35 5.25 7.12
C LEU A 216 20.83 5.62 6.92
N SER A 217 21.74 4.63 6.83
CA SER A 217 23.16 4.88 6.47
C SER A 217 23.39 5.09 4.97
N LYS A 218 22.44 4.71 4.10
CA LYS A 218 22.51 4.88 2.64
C LYS A 218 21.65 6.05 2.14
N TYR A 219 20.59 6.39 2.86
CA TYR A 219 19.56 7.33 2.43
C TYR A 219 19.20 8.31 3.56
N ASP A 220 20.03 9.35 3.75
CA ASP A 220 19.84 10.36 4.80
C ASP A 220 18.44 10.99 4.85
N TRP A 221 17.76 11.09 3.70
CA TRP A 221 16.39 11.63 3.62
C TRP A 221 15.36 10.83 4.43
N ILE A 222 15.61 9.56 4.75
CA ILE A 222 14.74 8.75 5.62
C ILE A 222 14.64 9.34 7.04
N LYS A 223 15.60 10.20 7.44
CA LYS A 223 15.53 10.97 8.70
C LYS A 223 14.41 12.03 8.71
N GLN A 224 13.64 12.16 7.62
CA GLN A 224 12.41 12.96 7.51
C GLN A 224 11.12 12.12 7.60
N TRP A 225 11.22 10.86 8.04
CA TRP A 225 10.06 10.00 8.30
C TRP A 225 9.17 10.59 9.40
N GLN A 226 7.86 10.68 9.15
CA GLN A 226 6.89 11.19 10.10
C GLN A 226 6.24 10.03 10.87
N LEU A 227 6.80 9.74 12.05
CA LEU A 227 6.20 8.81 13.01
C LEU A 227 4.97 9.46 13.66
N LYS A 228 3.86 8.71 13.75
CA LYS A 228 2.70 9.11 14.56
C LYS A 228 3.11 9.24 16.03
N GLN A 229 3.12 10.47 16.54
CA GLN A 229 3.70 10.79 17.86
C GLN A 229 3.08 9.97 19.00
N LYS A 230 3.90 9.20 19.71
CA LYS A 230 3.49 8.51 20.94
C LYS A 230 3.38 9.51 22.09
N LEU A 231 2.16 9.67 22.61
CA LEU A 231 1.87 10.64 23.66
C LEU A 231 2.67 10.33 24.94
N GLY A 232 3.69 11.14 25.24
CA GLY A 232 4.52 11.02 26.44
C GLY A 232 5.80 10.18 26.31
N ARG A 233 6.12 9.61 25.14
CA ARG A 233 7.45 8.99 24.92
C ARG A 233 8.50 10.07 24.63
N LYS A 234 9.75 9.85 25.05
CA LYS A 234 10.88 10.57 24.45
C LYS A 234 11.07 10.07 23.02
N ILE A 235 11.22 11.00 22.08
CA ILE A 235 11.68 10.73 20.72
C ILE A 235 13.08 10.11 20.80
N GLY A 236 13.28 8.96 20.17
CA GLY A 236 14.58 8.28 20.04
C GLY A 236 15.36 8.75 18.81
N GLU A 237 16.38 7.99 18.44
CA GLU A 237 16.88 8.04 17.06
C GLU A 237 15.93 7.22 16.16
N ILE A 238 15.74 7.65 14.90
CA ILE A 238 14.65 7.15 14.04
C ILE A 238 14.85 5.67 13.66
N ASP A 239 16.10 5.23 13.53
CA ASP A 239 16.47 3.83 13.35
C ASP A 239 16.11 2.98 14.57
N ASP A 240 16.41 3.43 15.80
CA ASP A 240 16.00 2.74 17.03
C ASP A 240 14.48 2.56 17.13
N GLU A 241 13.68 3.61 16.86
CA GLU A 241 12.22 3.51 16.92
C GLU A 241 11.67 2.56 15.83
N ILE A 242 12.14 2.67 14.58
CA ILE A 242 11.72 1.77 13.50
C ILE A 242 12.15 0.32 13.79
N LYS A 243 13.32 0.11 14.40
CA LYS A 243 13.81 -1.21 14.82
C LYS A 243 12.93 -1.84 15.89
N GLU A 244 12.47 -1.06 16.87
CA GLU A 244 11.46 -1.52 17.85
C GLU A 244 10.14 -1.90 17.16
N TYR A 245 9.66 -1.12 16.18
CA TYR A 245 8.44 -1.42 15.43
C TYR A 245 8.56 -2.72 14.61
N LEU A 246 9.68 -2.92 13.90
CA LEU A 246 9.99 -4.17 13.18
C LEU A 246 10.10 -5.37 14.14
N MET A 247 10.77 -5.20 15.30
CA MET A 247 10.87 -6.24 16.32
C MET A 247 9.50 -6.59 16.93
N LEU A 248 8.62 -5.62 17.13
CA LEU A 248 7.24 -5.85 17.59
C LEU A 248 6.44 -6.64 16.54
N LEU A 249 6.54 -6.29 15.26
CA LEU A 249 5.90 -7.03 14.16
C LEU A 249 6.33 -8.50 14.13
N ARG A 250 7.65 -8.76 14.11
CA ARG A 250 8.21 -10.12 14.21
C ARG A 250 7.67 -10.87 15.43
N LYS A 251 7.66 -10.24 16.61
CA LYS A 251 7.22 -10.85 17.87
C LYS A 251 5.73 -11.20 17.85
N LYS A 252 4.86 -10.26 17.46
CA LYS A 252 3.41 -10.48 17.40
C LYS A 252 3.05 -11.54 16.36
N TRP A 253 3.63 -11.47 15.16
CA TRP A 253 3.40 -12.44 14.09
C TRP A 253 3.84 -13.85 14.51
N LYS A 254 5.01 -13.98 15.13
CA LYS A 254 5.50 -15.27 15.66
C LYS A 254 4.52 -15.83 16.68
N ASN A 255 4.23 -15.07 17.73
CA ASN A 255 3.36 -15.50 18.82
C ASN A 255 1.97 -15.94 18.32
N ILE A 256 1.37 -15.18 17.39
CA ILE A 256 0.05 -15.50 16.83
C ILE A 256 0.14 -16.76 15.93
N SER A 257 1.20 -16.90 15.14
CA SER A 257 1.40 -18.08 14.27
C SER A 257 1.56 -19.39 15.05
N GLU A 258 2.13 -19.35 16.25
CA GLU A 258 2.34 -20.51 17.12
C GLU A 258 1.02 -21.02 17.79
N ILE A 259 -0.05 -20.21 17.79
CA ILE A 259 -1.37 -20.61 18.29
C ILE A 259 -2.02 -21.62 17.33
N LYS A 260 -2.53 -22.73 17.87
CA LYS A 260 -3.11 -23.83 17.08
C LYS A 260 -4.63 -23.76 16.95
N THR A 261 -5.32 -23.28 17.99
CA THR A 261 -6.78 -23.22 18.01
C THR A 261 -7.26 -21.96 17.28
N PRO A 262 -8.18 -22.05 16.30
CA PRO A 262 -8.67 -20.87 15.59
C PRO A 262 -9.28 -19.81 16.53
N ASN A 263 -10.03 -20.23 17.54
CA ASN A 263 -10.68 -19.32 18.48
C ASN A 263 -9.66 -18.54 19.34
N GLU A 264 -8.66 -19.23 19.90
CA GLU A 264 -7.58 -18.60 20.69
C GLU A 264 -6.74 -17.66 19.81
N LYS A 265 -6.55 -18.01 18.53
CA LYS A 265 -5.85 -17.17 17.55
C LYS A 265 -6.65 -15.91 17.22
N GLN A 266 -7.95 -16.05 17.06
CA GLN A 266 -8.85 -14.92 16.83
C GLN A 266 -8.88 -14.02 18.07
N GLU A 267 -8.99 -14.56 19.29
CA GLU A 267 -8.92 -13.79 20.53
C GLU A 267 -7.59 -13.03 20.69
N ALA A 268 -6.46 -13.67 20.34
CA ALA A 268 -5.15 -13.00 20.35
C ALA A 268 -5.01 -11.88 19.29
N CYS A 269 -5.70 -11.99 18.15
CA CYS A 269 -5.81 -10.91 17.18
C CYS A 269 -6.74 -9.80 17.69
N ASP A 270 -7.92 -10.14 18.21
CA ASP A 270 -8.88 -9.20 18.78
C ASP A 270 -8.27 -8.39 19.93
N GLU A 271 -7.44 -8.98 20.79
CA GLU A 271 -6.72 -8.27 21.85
C GLU A 271 -5.65 -7.32 21.29
N LEU A 272 -4.89 -7.74 20.27
CA LEU A 272 -3.90 -6.90 19.61
C LEU A 272 -4.51 -5.63 18.98
N PHE A 273 -5.70 -5.76 18.40
CA PHE A 273 -6.45 -4.66 17.76
C PHE A 273 -7.47 -3.97 18.73
N LYS A 274 -7.23 -4.09 20.05
CA LYS A 274 -7.71 -3.13 21.08
C LYS A 274 -6.62 -2.15 21.51
N ASN A 275 -5.34 -2.56 21.43
CA ASN A 275 -4.22 -1.79 21.95
C ASN A 275 -3.70 -0.80 20.90
N GLU A 276 -4.27 0.41 20.85
CA GLU A 276 -3.87 1.45 19.89
C GLU A 276 -2.36 1.70 19.82
N GLU A 277 -1.59 1.59 20.92
CA GLU A 277 -0.15 1.85 20.87
C GLU A 277 0.61 0.73 20.14
N GLU A 278 0.33 -0.54 20.45
CA GLU A 278 0.92 -1.66 19.73
C GLU A 278 0.40 -1.73 18.29
N GLU A 279 -0.88 -1.43 18.07
CA GLU A 279 -1.52 -1.42 16.75
C GLU A 279 -0.87 -0.41 15.80
N TYR A 280 -0.79 0.89 16.18
CA TYR A 280 -0.15 1.89 15.32
C TYR A 280 1.36 1.63 15.17
N SER A 281 2.02 1.05 16.19
CA SER A 281 3.42 0.62 16.09
C SER A 281 3.64 -0.44 15.00
N LEU A 282 2.67 -1.34 14.78
CA LEU A 282 2.73 -2.31 13.68
C LEU A 282 2.54 -1.65 12.31
N TYR A 283 1.73 -0.58 12.21
CA TYR A 283 1.54 0.12 10.95
C TYR A 283 2.77 0.93 10.53
N GLU A 284 3.53 1.53 11.45
CA GLU A 284 4.82 2.13 11.11
C GLU A 284 5.83 1.09 10.59
N ALA A 285 5.84 -0.13 11.17
CA ALA A 285 6.62 -1.24 10.64
C ALA A 285 6.21 -1.61 9.20
N LEU A 286 4.90 -1.72 8.92
CA LEU A 286 4.39 -1.99 7.57
C LEU A 286 4.73 -0.87 6.58
N LYS A 287 4.50 0.39 6.95
CA LYS A 287 4.87 1.57 6.15
C LYS A 287 6.37 1.55 5.81
N PHE A 288 7.24 1.22 6.75
CA PHE A 288 8.69 1.15 6.51
C PHE A 288 9.08 -0.01 5.57
N LEU A 289 8.42 -1.17 5.68
CA LEU A 289 8.62 -2.29 4.75
C LEU A 289 8.14 -1.95 3.33
N MET A 290 7.06 -1.18 3.20
CA MET A 290 6.63 -0.61 1.92
C MET A 290 7.67 0.36 1.36
N LEU A 291 8.29 1.22 2.18
CA LEU A 291 9.40 2.06 1.74
C LEU A 291 10.61 1.23 1.26
N ASN A 292 11.03 0.20 2.01
CA ASN A 292 12.12 -0.68 1.58
C ASN A 292 11.82 -1.33 0.23
N THR A 293 10.62 -1.89 0.08
CA THR A 293 10.16 -2.54 -1.15
C THR A 293 10.18 -1.56 -2.33
N ALA A 294 9.74 -0.31 -2.11
CA ALA A 294 9.79 0.75 -3.12
C ALA A 294 11.23 1.16 -3.46
N ILE A 295 12.13 1.22 -2.47
CA ILE A 295 13.56 1.47 -2.69
C ILE A 295 14.18 0.34 -3.53
N GLU A 296 13.92 -0.93 -3.20
CA GLU A 296 14.40 -2.09 -3.94
C GLU A 296 13.92 -2.05 -5.40
N LEU A 297 12.60 -1.92 -5.62
CA LEU A 297 12.01 -1.85 -6.96
C LEU A 297 12.54 -0.66 -7.78
N TYR A 298 12.67 0.53 -7.17
CA TYR A 298 13.26 1.68 -7.86
C TYR A 298 14.72 1.45 -8.26
N ASN A 299 15.52 0.85 -7.37
CA ASN A 299 16.91 0.51 -7.69
C ASN A 299 16.98 -0.58 -8.76
N ASP A 300 16.08 -1.57 -8.76
CA ASP A 300 16.01 -2.62 -9.78
C ASP A 300 15.74 -2.02 -11.17
N ASP A 301 14.75 -1.13 -11.30
CA ASP A 301 14.46 -0.38 -12.52
C ASP A 301 15.68 0.42 -13.01
N LYS A 302 16.34 1.20 -12.13
CA LYS A 302 17.54 1.98 -12.51
C LYS A 302 18.75 1.11 -12.86
N ASN A 303 18.79 -0.15 -12.44
CA ASN A 303 19.81 -1.13 -12.84
C ASN A 303 19.38 -1.98 -14.05
N GLY A 304 18.25 -1.69 -14.70
CA GLY A 304 17.75 -2.45 -15.86
C GLY A 304 17.26 -3.87 -15.52
N ARG A 305 16.99 -4.16 -14.24
CA ARG A 305 16.32 -5.41 -13.83
C ARG A 305 14.82 -5.30 -14.11
N ARG A 306 14.15 -6.45 -14.28
CA ARG A 306 12.69 -6.46 -14.50
C ARG A 306 11.98 -6.16 -13.18
N VAL A 307 11.11 -5.15 -13.21
CA VAL A 307 10.20 -4.81 -12.11
C VAL A 307 8.74 -5.08 -12.50
N PRO A 308 7.82 -5.22 -11.53
CA PRO A 308 6.39 -5.33 -11.82
C PRO A 308 5.83 -4.02 -12.37
N VAL A 309 4.83 -4.10 -13.27
CA VAL A 309 4.25 -2.91 -13.95
C VAL A 309 3.72 -1.86 -12.97
N PHE A 310 3.16 -2.26 -11.82
CA PHE A 310 2.68 -1.31 -10.81
C PHE A 310 3.81 -0.40 -10.28
N SER A 311 5.06 -0.87 -10.27
CA SER A 311 6.20 -0.05 -9.83
C SER A 311 6.46 1.11 -10.78
N TRP A 312 6.27 0.92 -12.09
CA TRP A 312 6.34 2.03 -13.05
C TRP A 312 5.18 3.00 -12.84
N LEU A 313 3.97 2.52 -12.57
CA LEU A 313 2.82 3.38 -12.28
C LEU A 313 3.02 4.18 -10.97
N LEU A 314 3.57 3.55 -9.93
CA LEU A 314 3.89 4.17 -8.64
C LEU A 314 4.85 5.35 -8.81
N PHE A 315 5.95 5.15 -9.57
CA PHE A 315 6.98 6.16 -9.85
C PHE A 315 6.69 7.05 -11.07
N ALA A 316 5.54 6.90 -11.73
CA ALA A 316 5.07 7.80 -12.80
C ALA A 316 4.19 8.95 -12.27
N ARG A 317 3.75 8.91 -11.00
CA ARG A 317 3.04 10.02 -10.36
C ARG A 317 4.02 11.18 -10.10
N ASP A 318 3.65 12.41 -10.47
CA ASP A 318 4.47 13.61 -10.23
C ASP A 318 4.83 13.82 -8.75
N THR A 319 3.93 13.41 -7.86
CA THR A 319 4.09 13.46 -6.39
C THR A 319 4.90 12.30 -5.83
N SER A 320 5.38 11.36 -6.66
CA SER A 320 5.96 10.09 -6.22
C SER A 320 7.06 9.58 -7.16
N SER A 321 7.75 10.45 -7.93
CA SER A 321 8.69 10.04 -8.99
C SER A 321 9.90 9.21 -8.53
N ASN A 322 10.13 9.12 -7.22
CA ASN A 322 11.22 8.39 -6.58
C ASN A 322 10.87 8.08 -5.11
N PRO A 323 11.58 7.15 -4.43
CA PRO A 323 11.27 6.73 -3.06
C PRO A 323 11.25 7.84 -2.00
N CYS A 324 12.02 8.92 -2.17
CA CYS A 324 12.00 10.06 -1.24
C CYS A 324 10.68 10.85 -1.35
N GLN A 325 10.18 11.05 -2.57
CA GLN A 325 8.87 11.68 -2.80
C GLN A 325 7.72 10.76 -2.36
N LEU A 326 7.79 9.46 -2.65
CA LEU A 326 6.84 8.47 -2.11
C LEU A 326 6.78 8.53 -0.59
N MET A 327 7.92 8.58 0.10
CA MET A 327 7.96 8.71 1.55
C MET A 327 7.28 10.00 2.04
N HIS A 328 7.69 11.15 1.50
CA HIS A 328 7.27 12.47 2.02
C HIS A 328 5.80 12.78 1.71
N ASN A 329 5.36 12.49 0.49
CA ASN A 329 4.05 12.91 -0.03
C ASN A 329 2.96 11.85 0.16
N HIS A 330 3.32 10.58 0.38
CA HIS A 330 2.36 9.48 0.51
C HIS A 330 2.54 8.71 1.83
N LEU A 331 3.67 8.04 2.06
CA LEU A 331 3.81 7.16 3.23
C LEU A 331 3.74 7.91 4.58
N ASN A 332 4.30 9.12 4.66
CA ASN A 332 4.16 10.02 5.82
C ASN A 332 2.70 10.46 6.05
N GLN A 333 1.87 10.50 5.01
CA GLN A 333 0.46 10.91 5.08
C GLN A 333 -0.46 9.77 5.58
N ILE A 334 -0.05 8.51 5.39
CA ILE A 334 -0.75 7.32 5.89
C ILE A 334 -0.88 7.40 7.41
N GLY A 335 -2.13 7.39 7.87
CA GLY A 335 -2.48 7.51 9.28
C GLY A 335 -2.67 8.93 9.80
N HIS A 336 -2.45 9.94 8.95
CA HIS A 336 -2.55 11.35 9.28
C HIS A 336 -3.65 12.03 8.44
N SER A 337 -3.40 12.22 7.15
CA SER A 337 -4.25 13.01 6.23
C SER A 337 -4.92 12.16 5.14
N GLY A 338 -4.40 10.96 4.85
CA GLY A 338 -5.00 10.03 3.88
C GLY A 338 -4.71 8.56 4.19
N GLY A 339 -5.42 7.66 3.51
CA GLY A 339 -5.16 6.22 3.50
C GLY A 339 -4.16 5.80 2.43
N LEU A 340 -4.14 4.50 2.10
CA LEU A 340 -3.37 3.97 0.96
C LEU A 340 -4.08 4.25 -0.36
N GLU A 341 -3.34 4.69 -1.39
CA GLU A 341 -3.87 4.72 -2.77
C GLU A 341 -3.95 3.30 -3.38
N GLN A 342 -4.76 3.14 -4.44
CA GLN A 342 -4.94 1.85 -5.12
C GLN A 342 -3.61 1.27 -5.67
N VAL A 343 -2.69 2.12 -6.14
CA VAL A 343 -1.36 1.70 -6.60
C VAL A 343 -0.44 1.22 -5.45
N GLU A 344 -0.74 1.64 -4.23
CA GLU A 344 0.05 1.34 -3.03
C GLU A 344 -0.45 0.08 -2.31
N MET A 345 -1.67 -0.39 -2.60
CA MET A 345 -2.12 -1.75 -2.26
C MET A 345 -1.25 -2.83 -2.91
N PHE A 346 -0.73 -2.60 -4.13
CA PHE A 346 0.28 -3.47 -4.74
C PHE A 346 1.61 -3.45 -3.99
N LEU A 347 2.03 -2.28 -3.49
CA LEU A 347 3.25 -2.13 -2.72
C LEU A 347 3.13 -2.82 -1.34
N LEU A 348 1.97 -2.74 -0.69
CA LEU A 348 1.65 -3.46 0.54
C LEU A 348 1.68 -4.99 0.32
N ALA A 349 1.05 -5.47 -0.75
CA ALA A 349 1.07 -6.88 -1.14
C ALA A 349 2.51 -7.40 -1.33
N TYR A 350 3.35 -6.63 -2.04
CA TYR A 350 4.77 -6.97 -2.22
C TYR A 350 5.59 -6.91 -0.94
N ALA A 351 5.36 -5.91 -0.08
CA ALA A 351 6.08 -5.75 1.18
C ALA A 351 5.78 -6.86 2.20
N LEU A 352 4.56 -7.41 2.19
CA LEU A 352 4.15 -8.54 3.02
C LEU A 352 4.39 -9.90 2.37
N GLN A 353 4.56 -9.97 1.05
CA GLN A 353 4.55 -11.20 0.26
C GLN A 353 3.21 -11.96 0.39
N TYR A 354 2.11 -11.22 0.24
CA TYR A 354 0.74 -11.70 0.32
C TYR A 354 -0.05 -11.30 -0.93
N THR A 355 -1.01 -12.13 -1.31
CA THR A 355 -2.01 -11.79 -2.34
C THR A 355 -3.21 -11.16 -1.65
N ILE A 356 -3.50 -9.88 -1.91
CA ILE A 356 -4.67 -9.20 -1.34
C ILE A 356 -5.80 -9.26 -2.38
N GLN A 357 -6.80 -10.10 -2.16
CA GLN A 357 -8.02 -10.16 -2.95
C GLN A 357 -9.05 -9.18 -2.39
N VAL A 358 -9.54 -8.25 -3.21
CA VAL A 358 -10.51 -7.23 -2.78
C VAL A 358 -11.79 -7.30 -3.62
N TYR A 359 -12.92 -7.50 -2.95
CA TYR A 359 -14.25 -7.31 -3.53
C TYR A 359 -14.59 -5.82 -3.55
N ARG A 360 -14.50 -5.18 -4.72
CA ARG A 360 -14.80 -3.75 -4.93
C ARG A 360 -16.27 -3.61 -5.27
N LEU A 361 -17.13 -3.42 -4.27
CA LEU A 361 -18.58 -3.58 -4.45
C LEU A 361 -19.19 -2.52 -5.38
N TYR A 362 -18.65 -1.31 -5.40
CA TYR A 362 -19.06 -0.28 -6.35
C TYR A 362 -18.69 -0.61 -7.81
N LYS A 363 -17.78 -1.57 -8.05
CA LYS A 363 -17.42 -2.13 -9.36
C LYS A 363 -18.22 -3.40 -9.71
N TYR A 364 -19.22 -3.80 -8.91
CA TYR A 364 -20.06 -4.97 -9.21
C TYR A 364 -20.67 -4.91 -10.63
N SER A 365 -20.72 -6.07 -11.31
CA SER A 365 -21.02 -6.22 -12.75
C SER A 365 -19.95 -5.67 -13.70
N THR A 366 -18.69 -5.54 -13.25
CA THR A 366 -17.52 -5.29 -14.10
C THR A 366 -16.38 -6.26 -13.72
N ASP A 367 -15.39 -6.40 -14.59
CA ASP A 367 -14.22 -7.27 -14.35
C ASP A 367 -13.38 -6.82 -13.12
N GLU A 368 -13.49 -5.55 -12.72
CA GLU A 368 -12.85 -5.01 -11.50
C GLU A 368 -13.54 -5.42 -10.18
N PHE A 369 -14.70 -6.08 -10.22
CA PHE A 369 -15.46 -6.46 -9.02
C PHE A 369 -14.62 -7.29 -8.03
N ILE A 370 -13.72 -8.13 -8.52
CA ILE A 370 -12.67 -8.78 -7.73
C ILE A 370 -11.34 -8.33 -8.29
N THR A 371 -10.62 -7.47 -7.57
CA THR A 371 -9.26 -7.07 -7.93
C THR A 371 -8.26 -7.84 -7.06
N LEU A 372 -7.17 -8.35 -7.67
CA LEU A 372 -6.06 -8.96 -6.97
C LEU A 372 -4.89 -7.97 -6.89
N TYR A 373 -4.28 -7.83 -5.72
CA TYR A 373 -3.02 -7.12 -5.54
C TYR A 373 -1.95 -8.14 -5.14
N PRO A 374 -0.97 -8.45 -6.01
CA PRO A 374 -0.87 -8.05 -7.42
C PRO A 374 -1.82 -8.82 -8.35
N ASN A 375 -2.01 -8.30 -9.57
CA ASN A 375 -2.80 -8.93 -10.63
C ASN A 375 -2.32 -10.35 -10.97
N ASP A 376 -0.98 -10.52 -11.00
CA ASP A 376 -0.28 -11.77 -11.21
C ASP A 376 0.33 -12.23 -9.87
N PRO A 377 -0.43 -12.90 -8.99
CA PRO A 377 0.06 -13.40 -7.72
C PRO A 377 1.07 -14.53 -7.91
N LYS A 378 2.05 -14.64 -7.01
CA LYS A 378 2.95 -15.79 -6.98
C LYS A 378 2.27 -16.97 -6.29
N GLU A 379 2.53 -18.18 -6.77
CA GLU A 379 1.89 -19.42 -6.29
C GLU A 379 2.16 -19.72 -4.80
N ASP A 380 3.23 -19.14 -4.22
CA ASP A 380 3.63 -19.29 -2.82
C ASP A 380 3.05 -18.23 -1.87
N TRP A 381 2.37 -17.20 -2.38
CA TRP A 381 1.88 -16.07 -1.56
C TRP A 381 0.49 -16.35 -0.97
N PRO A 382 0.32 -16.34 0.37
CA PRO A 382 -0.98 -16.57 0.99
C PRO A 382 -2.00 -15.50 0.59
N VAL A 383 -3.27 -15.90 0.44
CA VAL A 383 -4.35 -15.02 -0.01
C VAL A 383 -5.13 -14.47 1.19
N VAL A 384 -5.13 -13.16 1.38
CA VAL A 384 -6.05 -12.46 2.29
C VAL A 384 -7.19 -11.83 1.50
N THR A 385 -8.42 -11.93 2.01
CA THR A 385 -9.61 -11.41 1.33
C THR A 385 -10.18 -10.22 2.09
N LEU A 386 -10.50 -9.13 1.37
CA LEU A 386 -11.13 -7.91 1.87
C LEU A 386 -12.37 -7.54 1.02
N ILE A 387 -13.20 -6.64 1.55
CA ILE A 387 -14.30 -5.97 0.86
C ILE A 387 -14.05 -4.45 0.91
N THR A 388 -14.31 -3.72 -0.17
CA THR A 388 -14.37 -2.25 -0.13
C THR A 388 -15.57 -1.72 -0.89
N GLU A 389 -16.12 -0.61 -0.40
CA GLU A 389 -17.26 0.08 -1.00
C GLU A 389 -16.80 1.26 -1.90
N ASP A 390 -15.57 1.73 -1.75
CA ASP A 390 -15.08 3.00 -2.35
C ASP A 390 -13.55 3.06 -2.56
N ASP A 391 -12.83 1.94 -2.37
CA ASP A 391 -11.37 1.83 -2.30
C ASP A 391 -10.68 2.61 -1.16
N ARG A 392 -11.44 3.26 -0.25
CA ARG A 392 -10.91 3.94 0.95
C ARG A 392 -11.15 3.11 2.21
N HIS A 393 -12.34 2.53 2.35
CA HIS A 393 -12.78 1.78 3.52
C HIS A 393 -12.77 0.27 3.23
N TYR A 394 -12.09 -0.53 4.06
CA TYR A 394 -11.83 -1.95 3.83
C TYR A 394 -12.37 -2.82 4.97
N ASN A 395 -13.45 -3.56 4.73
CA ASN A 395 -14.03 -4.51 5.68
C ASN A 395 -13.52 -5.94 5.43
N ILE A 396 -13.66 -6.83 6.43
CA ILE A 396 -13.11 -8.19 6.37
C ILE A 396 -14.25 -9.22 6.28
N PRO A 397 -14.37 -9.99 5.17
CA PRO A 397 -15.23 -11.16 5.10
C PRO A 397 -14.65 -12.33 5.92
N VAL A 398 -15.48 -13.00 6.71
CA VAL A 398 -15.11 -14.15 7.56
C VAL A 398 -16.19 -15.24 7.51
N GLY A 399 -15.89 -16.42 8.07
CA GLY A 399 -16.81 -17.56 8.06
C GLY A 399 -17.03 -18.12 6.65
N MET A 400 -15.99 -18.70 6.05
CA MET A 400 -16.10 -19.28 4.70
C MET A 400 -17.21 -20.34 4.61
N CYS A 401 -18.12 -20.14 3.67
CA CYS A 401 -19.17 -21.09 3.35
C CYS A 401 -18.53 -22.35 2.73
N GLN A 402 -18.73 -23.51 3.34
CA GLN A 402 -18.34 -24.77 2.71
C GLN A 402 -19.26 -25.03 1.50
N GLU A 403 -18.67 -25.20 0.32
CA GLU A 403 -19.40 -25.68 -0.86
C GLU A 403 -19.87 -27.12 -0.59
N THR A 404 -21.13 -27.24 -0.16
CA THR A 404 -21.82 -28.52 -0.05
C THR A 404 -22.19 -28.97 -1.46
N VAL A 405 -21.26 -29.68 -2.10
CA VAL A 405 -21.50 -30.39 -3.35
C VAL A 405 -22.57 -31.46 -3.08
N LEU A 406 -23.78 -31.23 -3.60
CA LEU A 406 -24.96 -32.09 -3.50
C LEU A 406 -25.01 -33.17 -4.59
#